data_AF-A0A2R6RFE5-F1
#
_entry.id   AF-A0A2R6RFE5-F1
#
_cell.length_a   1.000
_cell.length_b   1.000
_cell.length_c   1.000
_cell.angle_alpha   90.00
_cell.angle_beta   90.00
_cell.angle_gamma   90.00
#
_symmetry.space_group_name_H-M   'P 1'
#
loop_
_entity.id
_entity.type
_entity.pdbx_description
1 polymer ?
#
loop_
_entity_poly.entity_id
_entity_poly.type
_entity_poly.pdbx_seq_one_letter_code
_entity_poly.pdbx_strand_id
1 'polypeptide(L)'
;MVYVGQLCLSWEILHWQYEKTRELLEYDCEHHHTYNQVAGEFQHLQVLVQRFVENELFQGPRVQNYTKTRFELCTLLQVPVIKDDCSKDKKESVVEEENIVLIEILTEFIDESMRVFWEFLRADKDEASRSTHVHLQDPSDSELLIDIKTSLQKKERRLKDIVRSGNCIVKKFQKHQEGRMDRALLFAQVELKLVARVLNTSRLTTDQLVWCQKKLNKISFFNRKIHVEPSFLLFPV
;
A
#
# COMPACT_ATOMS: atom_id res chain seq x y z
N MET A 1 -15.77 0.80 -8.43
CA MET A 1 -14.95 -0.41 -8.49
C MET A 1 -13.55 -0.16 -9.04
N VAL A 2 -13.39 0.45 -10.22
CA VAL A 2 -12.06 0.72 -10.82
C VAL A 2 -11.07 1.39 -9.85
N TYR A 3 -11.48 2.48 -9.18
CA TYR A 3 -10.63 3.16 -8.20
C TYR A 3 -10.18 2.24 -7.05
N VAL A 4 -11.12 1.59 -6.36
CA VAL A 4 -10.81 0.69 -5.23
C VAL A 4 -9.95 -0.49 -5.68
N GLY A 5 -10.26 -1.08 -6.83
CA GLY A 5 -9.46 -2.15 -7.42
C GLY A 5 -8.03 -1.70 -7.70
N GLN A 6 -7.84 -0.48 -8.22
CA GLN A 6 -6.51 0.09 -8.39
C GLN A 6 -5.78 0.28 -7.06
N LEU A 7 -6.45 0.78 -6.02
CA LEU A 7 -5.81 0.94 -4.70
C LEU A 7 -5.28 -0.40 -4.19
N CYS A 8 -6.12 -1.43 -4.22
CA CYS A 8 -5.75 -2.77 -3.79
C CYS A 8 -4.59 -3.33 -4.63
N LEU A 9 -4.66 -3.19 -5.95
CA LEU A 9 -3.60 -3.65 -6.85
C LEU A 9 -2.27 -2.92 -6.60
N SER A 10 -2.31 -1.60 -6.47
CA SER A 10 -1.10 -0.78 -6.29
C SER A 10 -0.39 -1.14 -4.99
N TRP A 11 -1.15 -1.33 -3.91
CA TRP A 11 -0.58 -1.79 -2.65
C TRP A 11 0.05 -3.19 -2.78
N GLU A 12 -0.66 -4.12 -3.43
CA GLU A 12 -0.18 -5.49 -3.59
C GLU A 12 1.15 -5.54 -4.36
N ILE A 13 1.25 -4.75 -5.43
CA ILE A 13 2.47 -4.66 -6.21
C ILE A 13 3.56 -3.92 -5.43
N LEU A 14 3.29 -2.82 -4.72
CA LEU A 14 4.29 -2.13 -3.89
C LEU A 14 4.90 -3.07 -2.84
N HIS A 15 4.04 -3.79 -2.10
CA HIS A 15 4.49 -4.76 -1.11
C HIS A 15 5.31 -5.90 -1.75
N TRP A 16 4.87 -6.39 -2.91
CA TRP A 16 5.62 -7.42 -3.64
C TRP A 16 6.98 -6.93 -4.13
N GLN A 17 7.07 -5.73 -4.74
CA GLN A 17 8.34 -5.14 -5.19
C GLN A 17 9.29 -4.93 -4.01
N TYR A 18 8.77 -4.49 -2.86
CA TYR A 18 9.56 -4.32 -1.65
C TYR A 18 10.16 -5.63 -1.14
N GLU A 19 9.38 -6.71 -1.06
CA GLU A 19 9.93 -8.02 -0.68
C GLU A 19 10.90 -8.54 -1.75
N LYS A 20 10.67 -8.23 -3.04
CA LYS A 20 11.60 -8.59 -4.11
C LYS A 20 12.94 -7.89 -4.02
N THR A 21 13.01 -6.60 -3.67
CA THR A 21 14.32 -5.95 -3.47
C THR A 21 15.06 -6.54 -2.27
N ARG A 22 14.34 -6.95 -1.22
CA ARG A 22 14.95 -7.62 -0.06
C ARG A 22 15.52 -8.98 -0.43
N GLU A 23 14.80 -9.77 -1.23
CA GLU A 23 15.33 -11.02 -1.79
C GLU A 23 16.57 -10.74 -2.63
N LEU A 24 16.53 -9.77 -3.56
CA LEU A 24 17.67 -9.44 -4.42
C LEU A 24 18.90 -8.99 -3.64
N LEU A 25 18.72 -8.23 -2.56
CA LEU A 25 19.81 -7.78 -1.69
C LEU A 25 20.55 -8.96 -1.02
N GLU A 26 19.86 -10.08 -0.77
CA GLU A 26 20.49 -11.29 -0.22
C GLU A 26 21.37 -12.03 -1.24
N TYR A 27 21.15 -11.81 -2.55
CA TYR A 27 21.88 -12.48 -3.64
C TYR A 27 22.92 -11.59 -4.34
N ASP A 28 22.75 -10.27 -4.34
CA ASP A 28 23.63 -9.31 -5.04
C ASP A 28 24.90 -9.02 -4.23
N CYS A 29 25.83 -9.97 -4.25
CA CYS A 29 27.09 -9.89 -3.50
C CYS A 29 28.10 -8.92 -4.11
N GLU A 30 27.91 -8.53 -5.38
CA GLU A 30 28.96 -7.92 -6.20
C GLU A 30 28.55 -6.58 -6.85
N HIS A 31 27.35 -6.04 -6.57
CA HIS A 31 26.88 -4.71 -7.02
C HIS A 31 26.97 -4.48 -8.53
N HIS A 32 26.77 -5.53 -9.32
CA HIS A 32 26.87 -5.47 -10.79
C HIS A 32 25.64 -4.84 -11.47
N HIS A 33 24.56 -4.61 -10.71
CA HIS A 33 23.27 -4.16 -11.23
C HIS A 33 22.97 -2.72 -10.82
N THR A 34 22.39 -1.95 -11.73
CA THR A 34 21.94 -0.58 -11.47
C THR A 34 20.47 -0.43 -11.79
N TYR A 35 19.80 0.48 -11.09
CA TYR A 35 18.34 0.63 -11.14
C TYR A 35 17.92 2.09 -11.29
N ASN A 36 18.74 2.92 -11.95
CA ASN A 36 18.54 4.34 -12.12
C ASN A 36 17.21 4.65 -12.82
N GLN A 37 16.88 3.89 -13.87
CA GLN A 37 15.63 4.10 -14.59
C GLN A 37 14.43 3.85 -13.68
N VAL A 38 14.40 2.70 -13.00
CA VAL A 38 13.28 2.30 -12.15
C VAL A 38 13.15 3.22 -10.93
N ALA A 39 14.27 3.68 -10.37
CA ALA A 39 14.26 4.68 -9.30
C ALA A 39 13.58 5.98 -9.74
N GLY A 40 13.90 6.47 -10.94
CA GLY A 40 13.21 7.62 -11.54
C GLY A 40 11.71 7.38 -11.74
N GLU A 41 11.31 6.17 -12.12
CA GLU A 41 9.89 5.79 -12.24
C GLU A 41 9.18 5.79 -10.87
N PHE A 42 9.83 5.32 -9.79
CA PHE A 42 9.28 5.36 -8.43
C PHE A 42 9.16 6.80 -7.91
N GLN A 43 10.16 7.65 -8.14
CA GLN A 43 10.07 9.07 -7.83
C GLN A 43 8.91 9.74 -8.59
N HIS A 44 8.73 9.42 -9.86
CA HIS A 44 7.61 9.93 -10.64
C HIS A 44 6.26 9.48 -10.06
N LEU A 45 6.12 8.20 -9.68
CA LEU A 45 4.94 7.70 -8.97
C LEU A 45 4.66 8.51 -7.70
N GLN A 46 5.68 8.75 -6.86
CA GLN A 46 5.54 9.53 -5.62
C GLN A 46 4.99 10.94 -5.92
N VAL A 47 5.59 11.63 -6.88
CA VAL A 47 5.17 12.98 -7.29
C VAL A 47 3.74 13.00 -7.79
N LEU A 48 3.33 12.04 -8.63
CA LEU A 48 1.95 11.96 -9.13
C LEU A 48 0.94 11.77 -8.00
N VAL A 49 1.25 10.89 -7.05
CA VAL A 49 0.38 10.57 -5.92
C VAL A 49 0.27 11.76 -4.96
N GLN A 50 1.38 12.42 -4.64
CA GLN A 50 1.40 13.62 -3.79
C GLN A 50 0.63 14.77 -4.44
N ARG A 51 0.92 15.09 -5.70
CA ARG A 51 0.21 16.14 -6.46
C ARG A 51 -1.29 15.89 -6.54
N PHE A 52 -1.70 14.63 -6.67
CA PHE A 52 -3.13 14.29 -6.67
C PHE A 52 -3.79 14.71 -5.35
N VAL A 53 -3.15 14.40 -4.20
CA VAL A 53 -3.67 14.74 -2.87
C VAL A 53 -3.65 16.25 -2.64
N GLU A 54 -2.57 16.93 -3.02
CA GLU A 54 -2.41 18.39 -2.86
C GLU A 54 -3.50 19.16 -3.62
N ASN A 55 -3.82 18.74 -4.83
CA ASN A 55 -4.80 19.41 -5.68
C ASN A 55 -6.25 19.01 -5.37
N GLU A 56 -6.47 17.94 -4.59
CA GLU A 56 -7.78 17.30 -4.43
C GLU A 56 -8.88 18.24 -3.94
N LEU A 57 -8.56 19.17 -3.02
CA LEU A 57 -9.51 20.10 -2.41
C LEU A 57 -10.29 20.93 -3.44
N PHE A 58 -9.75 21.11 -4.64
CA PHE A 58 -10.33 21.93 -5.70
C PHE A 58 -10.94 21.11 -6.85
N GLN A 59 -10.89 19.78 -6.79
CA GLN A 59 -11.22 18.91 -7.92
C GLN A 59 -12.54 18.11 -7.75
N GLY A 60 -13.30 18.36 -6.67
CA GLY A 60 -14.58 17.69 -6.41
C GLY A 60 -14.43 16.27 -5.83
N PRO A 61 -15.42 15.37 -6.01
CA PRO A 61 -15.40 14.03 -5.41
C PRO A 61 -14.19 13.20 -5.85
N ARG A 62 -13.46 12.62 -4.89
CA ARG A 62 -12.17 11.94 -5.11
C ARG A 62 -12.19 10.90 -6.22
N VAL A 63 -13.23 10.06 -6.28
CA VAL A 63 -13.35 8.98 -7.26
C VAL A 63 -13.53 9.52 -8.68
N GLN A 64 -14.28 10.62 -8.82
CA GLN A 64 -14.49 11.29 -10.11
C GLN A 64 -13.20 11.99 -10.55
N ASN A 65 -12.57 12.73 -9.63
CA ASN A 65 -11.27 13.35 -9.86
C ASN A 65 -10.23 12.32 -10.31
N TYR A 66 -10.10 11.20 -9.58
CA TYR A 66 -9.21 10.10 -9.94
C TYR A 66 -9.44 9.60 -11.37
N THR A 67 -10.70 9.41 -11.77
CA THR A 67 -11.03 8.91 -13.12
C THR A 67 -10.59 9.92 -14.19
N LYS A 68 -10.81 11.21 -13.95
CA LYS A 68 -10.37 12.29 -14.85
C LYS A 68 -8.84 12.37 -14.90
N THR A 69 -8.16 12.37 -13.76
CA THR A 69 -6.69 12.41 -13.72
C THR A 69 -6.08 11.20 -14.40
N ARG A 70 -6.63 9.99 -14.24
CA ARG A 70 -6.17 8.77 -14.93
C ARG A 70 -6.30 8.86 -16.45
N PHE A 71 -7.27 9.62 -16.97
CA PHE A 71 -7.41 9.84 -18.40
C PHE A 71 -6.29 10.74 -18.95
N GLU A 72 -5.86 11.74 -18.18
CA GLU A 72 -4.77 12.66 -18.53
C GLU A 72 -3.37 12.06 -18.23
N LEU A 73 -3.29 11.27 -17.16
CA LEU A 73 -2.06 10.69 -16.58
C LEU A 73 -2.31 9.21 -16.28
N CYS A 74 -2.22 8.37 -17.31
CA CYS A 74 -2.50 6.93 -17.23
C CYS A 74 -1.68 6.19 -16.16
N THR A 75 -0.53 6.74 -15.76
CA THR A 75 0.42 6.15 -14.79
C THR A 75 0.09 6.47 -13.32
N LEU A 76 -0.93 7.28 -13.01
CA LEU A 76 -1.30 7.57 -11.62
C LEU A 76 -1.62 6.25 -10.88
N LEU A 77 -0.95 6.01 -9.73
CA LEU A 77 -1.03 4.74 -8.98
C LEU A 77 -0.56 3.50 -9.75
N GLN A 78 0.19 3.64 -10.84
CA GLN A 78 0.84 2.50 -11.49
C GLN A 78 2.21 2.27 -10.85
N VAL A 79 2.41 1.09 -10.27
CA VAL A 79 3.68 0.75 -9.61
C VAL A 79 4.69 0.32 -10.67
N PRO A 80 5.90 0.93 -10.71
CA PRO A 80 6.99 0.50 -11.57
C PRO A 80 7.38 -0.96 -11.32
N VAL A 81 7.94 -1.60 -12.34
CA VAL A 81 8.46 -2.97 -12.24
C VAL A 81 9.96 -2.93 -12.08
N ILE A 82 10.50 -3.62 -11.07
CA ILE A 82 11.95 -3.74 -10.90
C ILE A 82 12.56 -4.37 -12.14
N LYS A 83 13.54 -3.68 -12.69
CA LYS A 83 14.27 -4.05 -13.89
C LYS A 83 15.64 -3.41 -13.83
N ASP A 84 16.67 -4.22 -14.06
CA ASP A 84 18.06 -3.78 -14.15
C ASP A 84 18.30 -2.99 -15.45
N ASP A 85 19.01 -1.88 -15.32
CA ASP A 85 19.39 -1.00 -16.42
C ASP A 85 20.32 -1.74 -17.41
N CYS A 86 21.13 -2.69 -16.94
CA CYS A 86 22.10 -3.42 -17.77
C CYS A 86 21.45 -4.32 -18.84
N SER A 87 20.12 -4.47 -18.80
CA SER A 87 19.36 -5.27 -19.78
C SER A 87 19.20 -4.59 -21.14
N LYS A 88 19.51 -3.29 -21.28
CA LYS A 88 19.43 -2.57 -22.56
C LYS A 88 20.52 -1.49 -22.66
N ASP A 89 21.36 -1.62 -23.69
CA ASP A 89 22.33 -0.64 -24.17
C ASP A 89 23.67 -0.52 -23.42
N LYS A 90 24.67 -1.23 -23.95
CA LYS A 90 26.08 -0.79 -23.96
C LYS A 90 26.22 0.48 -24.81
N LYS A 91 25.62 1.59 -24.39
CA LYS A 91 26.01 2.91 -24.88
C LYS A 91 26.56 3.66 -23.70
N GLU A 92 27.85 3.97 -23.82
CA GLU A 92 28.65 4.80 -22.94
C GLU A 92 27.91 6.09 -22.57
N SER A 93 27.07 6.06 -21.54
CA SER A 93 26.89 7.22 -20.69
C SER A 93 27.92 7.09 -19.60
N VAL A 94 28.88 8.00 -19.57
CA VAL A 94 29.71 8.26 -18.39
C VAL A 94 28.73 8.69 -17.30
N VAL A 95 28.13 7.73 -16.61
CA VAL A 95 27.41 7.99 -15.38
C VAL A 95 28.50 8.29 -14.38
N GLU A 96 28.59 9.55 -13.94
CA GLU A 96 29.39 9.90 -12.78
C GLU A 96 29.05 8.91 -11.65
N GLU A 97 30.06 8.25 -11.07
CA GLU A 97 29.89 7.22 -10.03
C GLU A 97 28.96 7.68 -8.89
N GLU A 98 28.80 9.00 -8.70
CA GLU A 98 27.92 9.63 -7.72
C GLU A 98 26.41 9.44 -7.96
N ASN A 99 25.96 9.03 -9.16
CA ASN A 99 24.54 8.90 -9.50
C ASN A 99 24.06 7.44 -9.67
N ILE A 100 24.84 6.46 -9.24
CA ILE A 100 24.48 5.04 -9.39
C ILE A 100 23.47 4.64 -8.32
N VAL A 101 22.31 4.13 -8.75
CA VAL A 101 21.28 3.59 -7.86
C VAL A 101 21.45 2.08 -7.75
N LEU A 102 21.97 1.66 -6.61
CA LEU A 102 22.08 0.25 -6.21
C LEU A 102 20.75 -0.27 -5.65
N ILE A 103 20.63 -1.59 -5.49
CA ILE A 103 19.42 -2.25 -4.97
C ILE A 103 19.03 -1.77 -3.55
N GLU A 104 20.01 -1.40 -2.72
CA GLU A 104 19.79 -0.81 -1.40
C GLU A 104 19.03 0.52 -1.50
N ILE A 105 19.53 1.42 -2.35
CA ILE A 105 18.92 2.73 -2.61
C ILE A 105 17.55 2.56 -3.27
N LEU A 106 17.40 1.61 -4.20
CA LEU A 106 16.10 1.29 -4.80
C LEU A 106 15.08 0.85 -3.74
N THR A 107 15.51 0.05 -2.75
CA THR A 107 14.65 -0.39 -1.64
C THR A 107 14.13 0.81 -0.84
N GLU A 108 14.95 1.84 -0.64
CA GLU A 108 14.53 3.08 0.03
C GLU A 108 13.49 3.85 -0.80
N PHE A 109 13.67 3.95 -2.12
CA PHE A 109 12.66 4.56 -3.00
C PHE A 109 11.31 3.84 -2.92
N ILE A 110 11.30 2.51 -2.85
CA ILE A 110 10.08 1.72 -2.71
C ILE A 110 9.45 1.91 -1.33
N ASP A 111 10.24 1.89 -0.24
CA ASP A 111 9.75 2.16 1.13
C ASP A 111 9.08 3.54 1.21
N GLU A 112 9.70 4.57 0.60
CA GLU A 112 9.11 5.91 0.53
C GLU A 112 7.81 5.93 -0.31
N SER A 113 7.78 5.24 -1.45
CA SER A 113 6.54 5.08 -2.24
C SER A 113 5.41 4.42 -1.43
N MET A 114 5.73 3.47 -0.55
CA MET A 114 4.75 2.86 0.36
C MET A 114 4.22 3.87 1.39
N ARG A 115 5.09 4.74 1.93
CA ARG A 115 4.70 5.82 2.86
C ARG A 115 3.83 6.87 2.16
N VAL A 116 4.21 7.29 0.96
CA VAL A 116 3.42 8.21 0.13
C VAL A 116 2.04 7.62 -0.20
N PHE A 117 1.99 6.33 -0.55
CA PHE A 117 0.72 5.63 -0.78
C PHE A 117 -0.16 5.57 0.48
N TRP A 118 0.45 5.37 1.66
CA TRP A 118 -0.28 5.40 2.92
C TRP A 118 -0.86 6.79 3.22
N GLU A 119 -0.11 7.87 3.03
CA GLU A 119 -0.66 9.23 3.19
C GLU A 119 -1.79 9.51 2.19
N PHE A 120 -1.65 9.03 0.94
CA PHE A 120 -2.73 9.07 -0.04
C PHE A 120 -3.99 8.35 0.46
N LEU A 121 -3.87 7.12 0.96
CA LEU A 121 -5.01 6.35 1.49
C LEU A 121 -5.59 6.97 2.76
N ARG A 122 -4.75 7.56 3.61
CA ARG A 122 -5.18 8.24 4.83
C ARG A 122 -6.02 9.48 4.50
N ALA A 123 -5.65 10.21 3.45
CA ALA A 123 -6.42 11.35 2.93
C ALA A 123 -7.76 10.92 2.31
N ASP A 124 -7.89 9.68 1.83
CA ASP A 124 -9.15 9.12 1.32
C ASP A 124 -10.17 9.00 2.47
N LYS A 125 -11.07 9.99 2.52
CA LYS A 125 -12.23 9.99 3.41
C LYS A 125 -13.31 9.17 2.75
N ASP A 126 -13.83 8.18 3.48
CA ASP A 126 -15.01 7.46 3.04
C ASP A 126 -16.19 8.42 2.91
N GLU A 127 -16.60 8.72 1.67
CA GLU A 127 -17.87 9.43 1.40
C GLU A 127 -19.10 8.65 1.93
N ALA A 128 -18.90 7.37 2.31
CA ALA A 128 -19.91 6.46 2.84
C ALA A 128 -20.36 6.74 4.28
N SER A 129 -19.88 7.81 4.94
CA SER A 129 -20.48 8.28 6.22
C SER A 129 -21.95 8.69 6.08
N ARG A 130 -22.51 8.71 4.86
CA ARG A 130 -23.95 8.78 4.60
C ARG A 130 -24.50 7.43 4.16
N SER A 131 -24.86 6.60 5.15
CA SER A 131 -25.98 5.62 5.11
C SER A 131 -26.36 5.04 3.74
N THR A 132 -25.41 4.48 2.99
CA THR A 132 -25.73 3.79 1.74
C THR A 132 -25.88 2.32 2.08
N HIS A 133 -27.06 1.74 1.84
CA HIS A 133 -27.26 0.30 1.99
C HIS A 133 -26.24 -0.43 1.10
N VAL A 134 -25.29 -1.14 1.71
CA VAL A 134 -24.36 -2.02 0.99
C VAL A 134 -25.20 -3.13 0.37
N HIS A 135 -25.22 -3.19 -0.96
CA HIS A 135 -25.94 -4.22 -1.68
C HIS A 135 -25.06 -5.47 -1.81
N LEU A 136 -25.44 -6.55 -1.15
CA LEU A 136 -24.82 -7.85 -1.36
C LEU A 136 -25.30 -8.44 -2.68
N GLN A 137 -24.39 -8.99 -3.49
CA GLN A 137 -24.78 -9.71 -4.70
C GLN A 137 -25.51 -11.02 -4.37
N ASP A 138 -25.04 -11.74 -3.35
CA ASP A 138 -25.73 -12.90 -2.76
C ASP A 138 -26.25 -12.52 -1.36
N PRO A 139 -27.58 -12.50 -1.13
CA PRO A 139 -28.16 -12.24 0.19
C PRO A 139 -27.68 -13.20 1.29
N SER A 140 -27.22 -14.40 0.92
CA SER A 140 -26.72 -15.44 1.84
C SER A 140 -25.42 -15.01 2.54
N ASP A 141 -24.70 -14.05 1.96
CA ASP A 141 -23.43 -13.54 2.49
C ASP A 141 -23.59 -12.54 3.66
N SER A 142 -24.82 -12.31 4.13
CA SER A 142 -25.10 -11.35 5.20
C SER A 142 -24.35 -11.65 6.49
N GLU A 143 -24.32 -12.92 6.91
CA GLU A 143 -23.61 -13.35 8.11
C GLU A 143 -22.09 -13.16 7.95
N LEU A 144 -21.54 -13.57 6.80
CA LEU A 144 -20.13 -13.38 6.45
C LEU A 144 -19.73 -11.89 6.48
N LEU A 145 -20.58 -11.00 5.96
CA LEU A 145 -20.34 -9.56 6.00
C LEU A 145 -20.28 -9.02 7.44
N ILE A 146 -21.19 -9.47 8.32
CA ILE A 146 -21.21 -9.07 9.73
C ILE A 146 -19.93 -9.52 10.44
N ASP A 147 -19.50 -10.76 10.21
CA ASP A 147 -18.28 -11.31 10.78
C ASP A 147 -17.04 -10.55 10.33
N ILE A 148 -16.94 -10.26 9.04
CA ILE A 148 -15.82 -9.48 8.47
C ILE A 148 -15.80 -8.07 9.06
N LYS A 149 -16.95 -7.37 9.12
CA LYS A 149 -17.04 -6.03 9.73
C LYS A 149 -16.64 -6.04 11.20
N THR A 150 -17.08 -7.04 11.96
CA THR A 150 -16.73 -7.20 13.37
C THR A 150 -15.23 -7.46 13.54
N SER A 151 -14.66 -8.32 12.70
CA SER A 151 -13.21 -8.61 12.67
C SER A 151 -12.39 -7.36 12.35
N LEU A 152 -12.80 -6.59 11.32
CA LEU A 152 -12.17 -5.32 10.94
C LEU A 152 -12.18 -4.34 12.13
N GLN A 153 -13.35 -4.06 12.71
CA GLN A 153 -13.49 -3.13 13.83
C GLN A 153 -12.63 -3.55 15.04
N LYS A 154 -12.59 -4.85 15.35
CA LYS A 154 -11.76 -5.38 16.43
C LYS A 154 -10.26 -5.15 16.17
N LYS A 155 -9.80 -5.36 14.94
CA LYS A 155 -8.39 -5.17 14.55
C LYS A 155 -8.01 -3.69 14.50
N GLU A 156 -8.89 -2.82 14.00
CA GLU A 156 -8.68 -1.37 14.03
C GLU A 156 -8.57 -0.82 15.46
N ARG A 157 -9.43 -1.27 16.38
CA ARG A 157 -9.35 -0.89 17.81
C ARG A 157 -8.01 -1.32 18.41
N ARG A 158 -7.61 -2.58 18.21
CA ARG A 158 -6.32 -3.10 18.68
C ARG A 158 -5.14 -2.31 18.13
N LEU A 159 -5.16 -1.98 16.85
CA LEU A 159 -4.10 -1.19 16.21
C LEU A 159 -4.02 0.22 16.82
N LYS A 160 -5.17 0.88 17.01
CA LYS A 160 -5.24 2.20 17.66
C LYS A 160 -4.70 2.16 19.09
N ASP A 161 -5.01 1.11 19.86
CA ASP A 161 -4.52 0.96 21.22
C ASP A 161 -2.99 0.77 21.28
N ILE A 162 -2.43 -0.01 20.34
CA ILE A 162 -0.98 -0.20 20.22
C ILE A 162 -0.30 1.14 19.93
N VAL A 163 -0.77 1.87 18.90
CA VAL A 163 -0.21 3.18 18.52
C VAL A 163 -0.29 4.18 19.67
N ARG A 164 -1.44 4.29 20.35
CA ARG A 164 -1.59 5.17 21.52
C ARG A 164 -0.64 4.81 22.66
N SER A 165 -0.47 3.53 22.94
CA SER A 165 0.41 3.05 24.02
C SER A 165 1.91 3.18 23.70
N GLY A 166 2.27 3.21 22.41
CA GLY A 166 3.64 3.47 21.94
C GLY A 166 4.04 4.94 22.12
N ASN A 167 3.07 5.86 22.00
CA ASN A 167 3.29 7.31 22.16
C ASN A 167 3.46 7.77 23.62
N CYS A 168 3.37 6.87 24.61
CA CYS A 168 3.68 7.20 26.00
C CYS A 168 5.20 7.48 26.15
N ILE A 169 5.51 8.62 26.77
CA ILE A 169 6.85 9.25 26.90
C ILE A 169 7.98 8.27 27.33
N VAL A 170 7.65 7.21 28.09
CA VAL A 170 8.62 6.25 28.65
C VAL A 170 9.27 5.34 27.60
N LYS A 171 8.67 5.13 26.42
CA LYS A 171 9.16 4.15 25.42
C LYS A 171 10.01 4.73 24.27
N LYS A 172 10.12 6.06 24.14
CA LYS A 172 10.94 6.73 23.12
C LYS A 172 12.46 6.47 23.24
N PHE A 173 12.90 5.71 24.25
CA PHE A 173 14.31 5.40 24.51
C PHE A 173 14.81 4.06 23.93
N GLN A 174 13.97 3.24 23.28
CA GLN A 174 14.39 1.95 22.70
C GLN A 174 14.47 2.01 21.16
N LYS A 175 15.56 2.60 20.65
CA LYS A 175 15.75 2.98 19.23
C LYS A 175 16.04 1.85 18.23
N HIS A 176 16.19 0.58 18.63
CA HIS A 176 16.60 -0.49 17.70
C HIS A 176 15.45 -1.39 17.18
N GLN A 177 14.27 -1.38 17.83
CA GLN A 177 13.09 -2.15 17.38
C GLN A 177 12.11 -1.32 16.54
N GLU A 178 12.38 -0.03 16.36
CA GLU A 178 11.46 0.95 15.79
C GLU A 178 11.24 0.70 14.29
N GLY A 179 12.28 0.42 13.49
CA GLY A 179 12.15 0.22 12.04
C GLY A 179 11.34 -1.02 11.61
N ARG A 180 11.45 -2.16 12.32
CA ARG A 180 10.63 -3.36 12.02
C ARG A 180 9.18 -3.18 12.48
N MET A 181 8.99 -2.53 13.63
CA MET A 181 7.67 -2.25 14.17
C MET A 181 6.93 -1.19 13.34
N ASP A 182 7.65 -0.20 12.80
CA ASP A 182 7.13 0.81 11.87
C ASP A 182 6.59 0.16 10.59
N ARG A 183 7.31 -0.79 10.00
CA ARG A 183 6.84 -1.51 8.79
C ARG A 183 5.62 -2.39 9.03
N ALA A 184 5.63 -3.23 10.07
CA ALA A 184 4.47 -4.07 10.38
C ALA A 184 3.22 -3.22 10.72
N LEU A 185 3.44 -2.06 11.36
CA LEU A 185 2.40 -1.07 11.61
C LEU A 185 1.88 -0.47 10.30
N LEU A 186 2.75 0.01 9.41
CA LEU A 186 2.39 0.54 8.10
C LEU A 186 1.56 -0.47 7.30
N PHE A 187 1.99 -1.72 7.24
CA PHE A 187 1.29 -2.76 6.48
C PHE A 187 -0.10 -3.03 7.06
N ALA A 188 -0.20 -3.18 8.38
CA ALA A 188 -1.48 -3.36 9.04
C ALA A 188 -2.41 -2.14 8.84
N GLN A 189 -1.87 -0.92 8.88
CA GLN A 189 -2.63 0.31 8.65
C GLN A 189 -3.22 0.35 7.25
N VAL A 190 -2.41 0.07 6.23
CA VAL A 190 -2.84 0.07 4.84
C VAL A 190 -3.84 -1.04 4.57
N GLU A 191 -3.56 -2.29 4.98
CA GLU A 191 -4.45 -3.43 4.76
C GLU A 191 -5.83 -3.22 5.41
N LEU A 192 -5.88 -2.75 6.66
CA LEU A 192 -7.17 -2.46 7.31
C LEU A 192 -7.93 -1.33 6.61
N LYS A 193 -7.23 -0.28 6.15
CA LYS A 193 -7.85 0.84 5.42
C LYS A 193 -8.38 0.41 4.06
N LEU A 194 -7.67 -0.44 3.33
CA LEU A 194 -8.13 -1.02 2.06
C LEU A 194 -9.35 -1.93 2.26
N VAL A 195 -9.31 -2.83 3.25
CA VAL A 195 -10.47 -3.68 3.59
C VAL A 195 -11.69 -2.82 3.96
N ALA A 196 -11.51 -1.79 4.79
CA ALA A 196 -12.58 -0.86 5.12
C ALA A 196 -13.17 -0.20 3.86
N ARG A 197 -12.29 0.25 2.95
CA ARG A 197 -12.70 0.89 1.69
C ARG A 197 -13.48 -0.04 0.78
N VAL A 198 -13.06 -1.31 0.66
CA VAL A 198 -13.78 -2.34 -0.10
C VAL A 198 -15.17 -2.58 0.50
N LEU A 199 -15.27 -2.78 1.81
CA LEU A 199 -16.56 -3.04 2.49
C LEU A 199 -17.55 -1.88 2.42
N ASN A 200 -17.06 -0.67 2.13
CA ASN A 200 -17.86 0.54 1.94
C ASN A 200 -18.25 0.79 0.46
N THR A 201 -17.95 -0.14 -0.45
CA THR A 201 -18.46 -0.08 -1.82
C THR A 201 -19.97 -0.38 -1.87
N SER A 202 -20.65 0.16 -2.88
CA SER A 202 -22.12 0.03 -3.00
C SER A 202 -22.58 -1.38 -3.33
N ARG A 203 -21.73 -2.20 -3.98
CA ARG A 203 -22.04 -3.57 -4.37
C ARG A 203 -20.85 -4.48 -4.07
N LEU A 204 -21.08 -5.50 -3.25
CA LEU A 204 -20.07 -6.48 -2.86
C LEU A 204 -20.37 -7.85 -3.47
N THR A 205 -19.34 -8.50 -4.00
CA THR A 205 -19.39 -9.89 -4.45
C THR A 205 -18.87 -10.83 -3.35
N THR A 206 -19.24 -12.11 -3.40
CA THR A 206 -18.73 -13.13 -2.47
C THR A 206 -17.20 -13.21 -2.49
N ASP A 207 -16.59 -13.16 -3.66
CA ASP A 207 -15.13 -13.17 -3.80
C ASP A 207 -14.46 -11.98 -3.10
N GLN A 208 -15.08 -10.80 -3.16
CA GLN A 208 -14.58 -9.61 -2.46
C GLN A 208 -14.68 -9.75 -0.94
N LEU A 209 -15.74 -10.39 -0.44
CA LEU A 209 -15.87 -10.71 0.98
C LEU A 209 -14.81 -11.72 1.43
N VAL A 210 -14.62 -12.78 0.66
CA VAL A 210 -13.57 -13.78 0.90
C VAL A 210 -12.18 -13.13 0.85
N TRP A 211 -11.94 -12.21 -0.08
CA TRP A 211 -10.71 -11.43 -0.16
C TRP A 211 -10.50 -10.61 1.13
N CYS A 212 -11.53 -9.87 1.58
CA CYS A 212 -11.47 -9.11 2.83
C CYS A 212 -11.16 -10.01 4.02
N GLN A 213 -11.83 -11.16 4.13
CA GLN A 213 -11.61 -12.11 5.22
C GLN A 213 -10.18 -12.64 5.21
N LYS A 214 -9.66 -13.04 4.05
CA LYS A 214 -8.27 -13.50 3.88
C LYS A 214 -7.27 -12.42 4.31
N LYS A 215 -7.43 -11.17 3.84
CA LYS A 215 -6.57 -10.04 4.23
C LYS A 215 -6.57 -9.81 5.74
N LEU A 216 -7.75 -9.80 6.36
CA LEU A 216 -7.85 -9.63 7.81
C LEU A 216 -7.19 -10.78 8.58
N ASN A 217 -7.30 -12.03 8.10
CA ASN A 217 -6.71 -13.19 8.76
C ASN A 217 -5.18 -13.16 8.78
N LYS A 218 -4.54 -12.49 7.81
CA LYS A 218 -3.08 -12.30 7.76
C LYS A 218 -2.55 -11.32 8.81
N ILE A 219 -3.42 -10.53 9.45
CA ILE A 219 -3.05 -9.56 10.48
C ILE A 219 -3.34 -10.14 11.87
N SER A 220 -2.31 -10.38 12.68
CA SER A 220 -2.46 -10.85 14.06
C SER A 220 -1.78 -9.92 15.06
N PHE A 221 -2.27 -9.99 16.30
CA PHE A 221 -1.80 -9.13 17.39
C PHE A 221 -1.47 -10.02 18.59
N PHE A 222 -0.21 -10.06 18.99
CA PHE A 222 0.26 -10.85 20.13
C PHE A 222 1.12 -9.97 21.04
N ASN A 223 0.75 -9.87 22.33
CA ASN A 223 1.49 -9.05 23.32
C ASN A 223 1.84 -7.63 22.85
N ARG A 224 0.86 -6.93 22.24
CA ARG A 224 1.00 -5.60 21.60
C ARG A 224 1.98 -5.52 20.43
N LYS A 225 2.51 -6.65 19.95
CA LYS A 225 3.25 -6.74 18.68
C LYS A 225 2.28 -7.01 17.55
N ILE A 226 2.52 -6.36 16.42
CA ILE A 226 1.78 -6.53 15.17
C ILE A 226 2.54 -7.55 14.35
N HIS A 227 1.81 -8.53 13.81
CA HIS A 227 2.34 -9.48 12.85
C HIS A 227 1.45 -9.46 11.62
N VAL A 228 2.05 -9.20 10.48
CA VAL A 228 1.39 -9.29 9.17
C VAL A 228 2.11 -10.42 8.42
N GLU A 229 1.37 -11.47 8.10
CA GLU A 229 1.90 -12.58 7.33
C GLU A 229 2.05 -12.16 5.85
N PRO A 230 3.21 -12.39 5.20
CA PRO A 230 3.38 -12.11 3.78
C PRO A 230 2.37 -12.92 2.95
N SER A 231 1.74 -12.25 1.98
CA SER A 231 0.88 -12.92 1.00
C SER A 231 0.75 -12.04 -0.23
N PHE A 232 0.62 -12.68 -1.39
CA PHE A 232 0.21 -12.02 -2.63
C PHE A 232 -1.23 -12.44 -2.96
N LEU A 233 -2.17 -11.52 -2.79
CA LEU A 233 -3.60 -11.75 -2.97
C LEU A 233 -4.24 -10.62 -3.78
N LEU A 234 -4.33 -10.83 -5.10
CA LEU A 234 -4.97 -9.90 -6.02
C LEU A 234 -6.44 -9.69 -5.67
N PHE A 235 -6.90 -8.45 -5.84
CA PHE A 235 -8.28 -8.07 -5.61
C PHE A 235 -9.20 -8.59 -6.73
N PRO A 236 -10.31 -9.27 -6.42
CA PRO A 236 -11.27 -9.73 -7.41
C PRO A 236 -12.12 -8.54 -7.91
N VAL A 237 -11.92 -8.18 -9.18
CA VAL A 237 -12.56 -7.04 -9.86
C VAL A 237 -14.01 -7.35 -10.23
#